data_AF-A0A530KJD2-F1
#
_entry.id   AF-A0A530KJD2-F1
#
_cell.length_a   1.000
_cell.length_b   1.000
_cell.length_c   1.000
_cell.angle_alpha   90.00
_cell.angle_beta   90.00
_cell.angle_gamma   90.00
#
_symmetry.space_group_name_H-M   'P 1'
#
loop_
_entity.id
_entity.type
_entity.pdbx_description
1 polymer ?
#
loop_
_entity_poly.entity_id
_entity_poly.type
_entity_poly.pdbx_seq_one_letter_code
_entity_poly.pdbx_strand_id
1 'polypeptide(L)'
;MERIILDVDSAGDDILAVLFAAVNPKLRLEGVTTVTGAAGPIEQVTNVVLNTLTLAGRDDIPVHAGAWRPIVGNAKADMEAPVHFEKRLVARFGDRLKKFNPPAPTPVRQATSGHAVDFIIETVMTNPGEITLVMTGPLTNAAMALLQEPGLTGALKRLIVLGGNFQTPGNITPLSEYNIWADPEASRIVLNADVEKILVPLDICEDNRVADSMLTRDDIADMQAAAKNNAVVDMIADSFPIYIDIWREFFDLVGFPMDDVITVALAFDPGLATMTEPLFADVVLDGRLARGQTVAYRGRQLLPGGGPKTTRICTGLDGRRFLDGFKKTIARYERAA
;
A
#
# COMPACT_ATOMS: atom_id res chain seq x y z
N MET A 1 -7.45 20.29 0.78
CA MET A 1 -6.65 19.26 1.48
C MET A 1 -7.49 18.00 1.42
N GLU A 2 -6.93 16.90 0.92
CA GLU A 2 -7.63 15.62 0.81
C GLU A 2 -7.64 14.92 2.17
N ARG A 3 -8.81 14.45 2.62
CA ARG A 3 -8.95 13.73 3.89
C ARG A 3 -8.86 12.24 3.62
N ILE A 4 -7.92 11.55 4.26
CA ILE A 4 -7.67 10.13 4.00
C ILE A 4 -7.65 9.30 5.29
N ILE A 5 -8.07 8.05 5.16
CA ILE A 5 -7.64 6.95 6.04
C ILE A 5 -6.68 6.11 5.21
N LEU A 6 -5.54 5.74 5.80
CA LEU A 6 -4.53 4.90 5.17
C LEU A 6 -4.52 3.52 5.84
N ASP A 7 -4.74 2.46 5.06
CA ASP A 7 -4.76 1.07 5.55
C ASP A 7 -3.52 0.32 5.04
N VAL A 8 -2.69 -0.18 5.97
CA VAL A 8 -1.34 -0.71 5.71
C VAL A 8 -1.11 -2.10 6.32
N ASP A 9 -0.22 -2.90 5.73
CA ASP A 9 0.22 -4.20 6.25
C ASP A 9 1.74 -4.27 6.57
N SER A 10 2.40 -3.14 6.43
CA SER A 10 3.57 -2.57 7.09
C SER A 10 4.90 -3.33 7.07
N ALA A 11 5.44 -3.55 5.87
CA ALA A 11 6.88 -3.72 5.66
C ALA A 11 7.34 -2.81 4.51
N GLY A 12 8.60 -2.40 4.47
CA GLY A 12 9.13 -1.67 3.31
C GLY A 12 8.47 -0.31 3.06
N ASP A 13 7.83 -0.15 1.89
CA ASP A 13 7.30 1.11 1.39
C ASP A 13 6.10 1.66 2.17
N ASP A 14 5.36 0.85 2.93
CA ASP A 14 4.30 1.35 3.82
C ASP A 14 4.86 2.35 4.84
N ILE A 15 6.10 2.11 5.32
CA ILE A 15 6.81 3.04 6.21
C ILE A 15 6.98 4.39 5.50
N LEU A 16 7.38 4.37 4.22
CA LEU A 16 7.50 5.58 3.42
C LEU A 16 6.13 6.23 3.17
N ALA A 17 5.07 5.44 2.97
CA ALA A 17 3.72 5.94 2.72
C ALA A 17 3.13 6.63 3.95
N VAL A 18 3.29 6.05 5.15
CA VAL A 18 2.91 6.66 6.42
C VAL A 18 3.68 7.97 6.64
N LEU A 19 5.01 7.94 6.47
CA LEU A 19 5.84 9.14 6.59
C LEU A 19 5.46 10.23 5.58
N PHE A 20 5.19 9.85 4.33
CA PHE A 20 4.79 10.77 3.28
C PHE A 20 3.42 11.39 3.59
N ALA A 21 2.42 10.57 3.94
CA ALA A 21 1.07 11.03 4.30
C ALA A 21 1.09 11.97 5.51
N ALA A 22 1.87 11.65 6.54
CA ALA A 22 1.91 12.37 7.80
C ALA A 22 2.54 13.77 7.72
N VAL A 23 3.31 14.10 6.67
CA VAL A 23 3.92 15.45 6.52
C VAL A 23 3.46 16.19 5.26
N ASN A 24 2.64 15.57 4.42
CA ASN A 24 2.21 16.17 3.17
C ASN A 24 1.12 17.23 3.41
N PRO A 25 1.35 18.52 3.07
CA PRO A 25 0.40 19.60 3.35
C PRO A 25 -0.86 19.54 2.45
N LYS A 26 -0.89 18.66 1.46
CA LYS A 26 -2.09 18.43 0.65
C LYS A 26 -3.02 17.38 1.26
N LEU A 27 -2.56 16.63 2.27
CA LEU A 27 -3.28 15.56 2.94
C LEU A 27 -3.65 15.94 4.37
N ARG A 28 -4.80 15.46 4.82
CA ARG A 28 -5.18 15.32 6.23
C ARG A 28 -5.35 13.84 6.49
N LEU A 29 -4.38 13.24 7.18
CA LEU A 29 -4.44 11.84 7.60
C LEU A 29 -5.31 11.74 8.86
N GLU A 30 -6.52 11.23 8.71
CA GLU A 30 -7.49 11.08 9.81
C GLU A 30 -7.12 9.93 10.75
N GLY A 31 -6.42 8.93 10.23
CA GLY A 31 -5.93 7.79 10.98
C GLY A 31 -5.24 6.78 10.08
N VAL A 32 -4.47 5.88 10.70
CA VAL A 32 -3.89 4.71 10.04
C VAL A 32 -4.57 3.46 10.57
N THR A 33 -5.05 2.62 9.68
CA THR A 33 -5.56 1.28 10.02
C THR A 33 -4.52 0.23 9.63
N THR A 34 -4.42 -0.84 10.41
CA THR A 34 -3.47 -1.92 10.13
C THR A 34 -4.20 -3.20 9.78
N VAL A 35 -3.61 -4.00 8.91
CA VAL A 35 -4.11 -5.31 8.49
C VAL A 35 -2.96 -6.31 8.41
N THR A 36 -3.23 -7.59 8.64
CA THR A 36 -2.20 -8.62 8.47
C THR A 36 -1.87 -8.83 6.99
N GLY A 37 -0.57 -8.88 6.70
CA GLY A 37 -0.02 -9.10 5.37
C GLY A 37 1.51 -9.27 5.41
N ALA A 38 2.23 -8.49 4.60
CA ALA A 38 3.64 -8.72 4.26
C ALA A 38 4.59 -8.67 5.46
N ALA A 39 4.24 -7.92 6.51
CA ALA A 39 5.09 -7.77 7.68
C ALA A 39 4.96 -8.90 8.71
N GLY A 40 3.94 -9.75 8.59
CA GLY A 40 3.64 -10.81 9.55
C GLY A 40 2.44 -10.48 10.46
N PRO A 41 2.47 -10.92 11.74
CA PRO A 41 1.32 -10.80 12.65
C PRO A 41 0.86 -9.35 12.84
N ILE A 42 -0.44 -9.14 13.06
CA ILE A 42 -1.04 -7.79 13.23
C ILE A 42 -0.35 -6.92 14.28
N GLU A 43 0.23 -7.53 15.33
CA GLU A 43 0.99 -6.81 16.36
C GLU A 43 2.29 -6.22 15.80
N GLN A 44 3.05 -6.98 15.01
CA GLN A 44 4.24 -6.48 14.31
C GLN A 44 3.85 -5.30 13.42
N VAL A 45 2.76 -5.46 12.65
CA VAL A 45 2.29 -4.42 11.73
C VAL A 45 2.00 -3.12 12.48
N THR A 46 1.19 -3.24 13.52
CA THR A 46 0.75 -2.11 14.35
C THR A 46 1.92 -1.44 15.06
N ASN A 47 2.90 -2.22 15.54
CA ASN A 47 4.08 -1.68 16.19
C ASN A 47 4.99 -0.91 15.21
N VAL A 48 5.14 -1.36 13.96
CA VAL A 48 5.89 -0.62 12.93
C VAL A 48 5.24 0.74 12.67
N VAL A 49 3.92 0.80 12.49
CA VAL A 49 3.18 2.05 12.26
C VAL A 49 3.32 3.01 13.44
N LEU A 50 3.13 2.52 14.68
CA LEU A 50 3.25 3.34 15.88
C LEU A 50 4.65 3.96 16.00
N ASN A 51 5.70 3.14 15.84
CA ASN A 51 7.08 3.64 15.90
C ASN A 51 7.40 4.61 14.76
N THR A 52 6.84 4.38 13.56
CA THR A 52 7.00 5.28 12.41
C THR A 52 6.37 6.65 12.67
N LEU A 53 5.16 6.70 13.25
CA LEU A 53 4.50 7.95 13.62
C LEU A 53 5.22 8.68 14.77
N THR A 54 5.76 7.94 15.73
CA THR A 54 6.61 8.54 16.79
C THR A 54 7.88 9.15 16.21
N LEU A 55 8.56 8.45 15.29
CA LEU A 55 9.72 9.01 14.57
C LEU A 55 9.35 10.28 13.77
N ALA A 56 8.14 10.30 13.22
CA ALA A 56 7.60 11.45 12.48
C ALA A 56 7.18 12.62 13.38
N GLY A 57 7.17 12.47 14.71
CA GLY A 57 6.60 13.45 15.64
C GLY A 57 5.08 13.63 15.49
N ARG A 58 4.38 12.60 15.00
CA ARG A 58 2.94 12.61 14.67
C ARG A 58 2.15 11.60 15.52
N ASP A 59 2.47 11.57 16.82
CA ASP A 59 1.70 10.81 17.82
C ASP A 59 0.26 11.34 18.01
N ASP A 60 -0.14 12.44 17.36
CA ASP A 60 -1.53 12.88 17.31
C ASP A 60 -2.43 12.03 16.41
N ILE A 61 -1.85 11.28 15.46
CA ILE A 61 -2.61 10.46 14.50
C ILE A 61 -3.09 9.17 15.17
N PRO A 62 -4.39 8.81 15.12
CA PRO A 62 -4.87 7.55 15.68
C PRO A 62 -4.43 6.37 14.82
N VAL A 63 -4.13 5.25 15.50
CA VAL A 63 -3.78 3.98 14.85
C VAL A 63 -4.72 2.90 15.34
N HIS A 64 -5.46 2.27 14.45
CA HIS A 64 -6.42 1.22 14.80
C HIS A 64 -5.99 -0.13 14.25
N ALA A 65 -5.85 -1.12 15.13
CA ALA A 65 -5.59 -2.49 14.72
C ALA A 65 -6.82 -3.10 14.05
N GLY A 66 -6.62 -3.72 12.88
CA GLY A 66 -7.68 -4.35 12.10
C GLY A 66 -7.56 -5.86 12.02
N ALA A 67 -7.94 -6.39 10.86
CA ALA A 67 -8.04 -7.82 10.65
C ALA A 67 -6.68 -8.52 10.78
N TRP A 68 -6.62 -9.49 11.70
CA TRP A 68 -5.43 -10.32 11.95
C TRP A 68 -5.28 -11.50 10.98
N ARG A 69 -6.27 -11.69 10.09
CA ARG A 69 -6.28 -12.71 9.04
C ARG A 69 -7.26 -12.32 7.92
N PRO A 70 -7.14 -12.92 6.73
CA PRO A 70 -8.12 -12.82 5.66
C PRO A 70 -9.53 -13.33 6.07
N ILE A 71 -10.56 -12.91 5.33
CA ILE A 71 -11.97 -13.28 5.56
C ILE A 71 -12.14 -14.81 5.49
N VAL A 72 -11.75 -15.40 4.36
CA VAL A 72 -11.78 -16.85 4.12
C VAL A 72 -10.37 -17.41 4.24
N GLY A 73 -9.45 -16.81 3.48
CA GLY A 73 -8.01 -16.99 3.58
C GLY A 73 -7.42 -18.23 2.91
N ASN A 74 -6.16 -18.07 2.49
CA ASN A 74 -5.20 -19.16 2.31
C ASN A 74 -4.87 -19.78 3.70
N ALA A 75 -4.23 -20.95 3.77
CA ALA A 75 -4.00 -21.59 5.07
C ALA A 75 -3.15 -20.69 5.98
N LYS A 76 -3.30 -20.76 7.31
CA LYS A 76 -2.48 -19.97 8.27
C LYS A 76 -0.97 -20.05 7.96
N ALA A 77 -0.52 -21.21 7.51
CA ALA A 77 0.86 -21.45 7.08
C ALA A 77 1.31 -20.61 5.86
N ASP A 78 0.39 -20.28 4.94
CA ASP A 78 0.66 -19.45 3.76
C ASP A 78 0.82 -17.96 4.14
N MET A 79 0.28 -17.55 5.30
CA MET A 79 0.35 -16.18 5.83
C MET A 79 1.43 -15.99 6.89
N GLU A 80 1.83 -17.06 7.59
CA GLU A 80 2.92 -17.06 8.56
C GLU A 80 4.31 -17.23 7.91
N ALA A 81 4.36 -17.53 6.62
CA ALA A 81 5.61 -17.62 5.88
C ALA A 81 6.14 -16.20 5.63
N PRO A 82 7.21 -15.73 6.31
CA PRO A 82 7.90 -14.52 5.86
C PRO A 82 8.31 -14.74 4.41
N VAL A 83 8.25 -13.69 3.57
CA VAL A 83 8.75 -13.67 2.18
C VAL A 83 9.91 -14.66 2.09
N HIS A 84 9.65 -15.84 1.52
CA HIS A 84 10.61 -16.94 1.61
C HIS A 84 11.76 -16.58 0.71
N PHE A 85 12.73 -15.86 1.26
CA PHE A 85 13.94 -15.51 0.55
C PHE A 85 14.58 -16.82 0.13
N GLU A 86 14.62 -17.01 -1.18
CA GLU A 86 15.27 -18.18 -1.75
C GLU A 86 16.67 -18.32 -1.14
N LYS A 87 17.15 -19.55 -0.97
CA LYS A 87 18.48 -19.80 -0.39
C LYS A 87 19.59 -18.98 -1.09
N ARG A 88 19.41 -18.66 -2.38
CA ARG A 88 20.29 -17.76 -3.13
C ARG A 88 20.36 -16.35 -2.55
N LEU A 89 19.24 -15.76 -2.13
CA LEU A 89 19.19 -14.42 -1.55
C LEU A 89 19.80 -14.39 -0.16
N VAL A 90 19.56 -15.43 0.65
CA VAL A 90 20.22 -15.58 1.94
C VAL A 90 21.75 -15.67 1.78
N ALA A 91 22.22 -16.48 0.83
CA ALA A 91 23.65 -16.58 0.53
C ALA A 91 24.24 -15.27 -0.03
N ARG A 92 23.47 -14.52 -0.81
CA ARG A 92 23.88 -13.27 -1.44
C ARG A 92 23.99 -12.11 -0.46
N PHE A 93 22.99 -11.94 0.40
CA PHE A 93 22.86 -10.76 1.26
C PHE A 93 23.27 -11.00 2.72
N GLY A 94 23.29 -12.25 3.18
CA GLY A 94 23.78 -12.64 4.50
C GLY A 94 23.15 -11.81 5.61
N ASP A 95 23.98 -11.29 6.52
CA ASP A 95 23.55 -10.52 7.68
C ASP A 95 22.79 -9.23 7.34
N ARG A 96 22.89 -8.71 6.12
CA ARG A 96 22.16 -7.52 5.70
C ARG A 96 20.65 -7.74 5.69
N LEU A 97 20.19 -8.98 5.52
CA LEU A 97 18.78 -9.35 5.61
C LEU A 97 18.19 -9.12 7.00
N LYS A 98 19.01 -9.00 8.05
CA LYS A 98 18.51 -8.64 9.39
C LYS A 98 17.87 -7.25 9.44
N LYS A 99 18.15 -6.39 8.45
CA LYS A 99 17.52 -5.07 8.29
C LYS A 99 16.26 -5.10 7.41
N PHE A 100 15.96 -6.24 6.77
CA PHE A 100 14.73 -6.40 6.01
C PHE A 100 13.61 -6.84 6.96
N ASN A 101 12.59 -5.99 7.10
CA ASN A 101 11.46 -6.17 8.03
C ASN A 101 11.86 -6.73 9.43
N PRO A 102 12.73 -6.03 10.19
CA PRO A 102 13.12 -6.48 11.52
C PRO A 102 11.93 -6.46 12.48
N PRO A 103 11.94 -7.29 13.54
CA PRO A 103 10.95 -7.17 14.62
C PRO A 103 10.89 -5.74 15.15
N ALA A 104 9.69 -5.17 15.21
CA ALA A 104 9.49 -3.82 15.68
C ALA A 104 9.79 -3.74 17.19
N PRO A 105 10.49 -2.69 17.65
CA PRO A 105 10.63 -2.47 19.09
C PRO A 105 9.26 -2.20 19.73
N THR A 106 9.15 -2.46 21.03
CA THR A 106 7.94 -2.12 21.79
C THR A 106 7.65 -0.63 21.67
N PRO A 107 6.48 -0.23 21.13
CA PRO A 107 6.15 1.17 20.96
C PRO A 107 5.96 1.90 22.29
N VAL A 108 6.25 3.21 22.30
CA VAL A 108 6.06 4.08 23.48
C VAL A 108 4.58 4.43 23.74
N ARG A 109 3.73 4.27 22.73
CA ARG A 109 2.27 4.49 22.77
C ARG A 109 1.53 3.24 22.33
N GLN A 110 0.28 3.12 22.77
CA GLN A 110 -0.60 2.03 22.36
C GLN A 110 -1.42 2.44 21.14
N ALA A 111 -1.92 1.44 20.41
CA ALA A 111 -2.95 1.67 19.39
C ALA A 111 -4.21 2.27 20.03
N THR A 112 -4.93 3.09 19.26
CA THR A 112 -6.23 3.62 19.66
C THR A 112 -7.22 2.46 19.84
N SER A 113 -8.05 2.55 20.88
CA SER A 113 -9.10 1.56 21.15
C SER A 113 -10.14 1.49 20.03
N GLY A 114 -10.67 0.30 19.76
CA GLY A 114 -11.65 0.06 18.70
C GLY A 114 -11.02 -0.55 17.45
N HIS A 115 -11.75 -1.42 16.77
CA HIS A 115 -11.26 -2.14 15.60
C HIS A 115 -11.20 -1.21 14.38
N ALA A 116 -10.22 -1.42 13.48
CA ALA A 116 -10.07 -0.62 12.26
C ALA A 116 -11.36 -0.50 11.43
N VAL A 117 -12.11 -1.60 11.31
CA VAL A 117 -13.39 -1.65 10.58
C VAL A 117 -14.42 -0.67 11.18
N ASP A 118 -14.54 -0.63 12.50
CA ASP A 118 -15.47 0.28 13.18
C ASP A 118 -15.03 1.73 13.00
N PHE A 119 -13.72 2.01 13.10
CA PHE A 119 -13.15 3.33 12.84
C PHE A 119 -13.42 3.82 11.42
N ILE A 120 -13.25 2.94 10.41
CA ILE A 120 -13.56 3.25 9.00
C ILE A 120 -15.03 3.61 8.85
N ILE A 121 -15.93 2.77 9.36
CA ILE A 121 -17.39 2.99 9.25
C ILE A 121 -17.78 4.30 9.94
N GLU A 122 -17.40 4.49 11.20
CA GLU A 122 -17.75 5.68 11.99
C GLU A 122 -17.26 6.97 11.33
N THR A 123 -15.98 6.98 10.91
CA THR A 123 -15.35 8.16 10.32
C THR A 123 -16.01 8.54 9.00
N VAL A 124 -16.27 7.56 8.12
CA VAL A 124 -16.89 7.80 6.82
C VAL A 124 -18.36 8.21 6.98
N MET A 125 -19.13 7.50 7.80
CA MET A 125 -20.57 7.77 7.94
C MET A 125 -20.86 9.10 8.64
N THR A 126 -19.95 9.58 9.49
CA THR A 126 -20.04 10.91 10.09
C THR A 126 -19.59 12.02 9.14
N ASN A 127 -18.87 11.69 8.06
CA ASN A 127 -18.31 12.64 7.08
C ASN A 127 -18.62 12.19 5.62
N PRO A 128 -19.90 12.02 5.25
CA PRO A 128 -20.26 11.46 3.95
C PRO A 128 -19.78 12.35 2.79
N GLY A 129 -19.14 11.73 1.80
CA GLY A 129 -18.58 12.37 0.61
C GLY A 129 -17.21 13.03 0.83
N GLU A 130 -16.63 12.96 2.03
CA GLU A 130 -15.39 13.66 2.37
C GLU A 130 -14.17 12.75 2.48
N ILE A 131 -14.35 11.49 2.88
CA ILE A 131 -13.25 10.57 3.21
C ILE A 131 -12.89 9.69 2.01
N THR A 132 -11.61 9.71 1.64
CA THR A 132 -10.98 8.77 0.72
C THR A 132 -10.29 7.67 1.52
N LEU A 133 -10.57 6.39 1.23
CA LEU A 133 -9.75 5.30 1.78
C LEU A 133 -8.61 5.00 0.81
N VAL A 134 -7.39 4.96 1.33
CA VAL A 134 -6.18 4.56 0.61
C VAL A 134 -5.75 3.22 1.18
N MET A 135 -5.84 2.17 0.36
CA MET A 135 -5.60 0.79 0.77
C MET A 135 -4.28 0.33 0.15
N THR A 136 -3.25 0.12 0.96
CA THR A 136 -1.92 -0.35 0.55
C THR A 136 -1.60 -1.77 1.01
N GLY A 137 -2.40 -2.33 1.92
CA GLY A 137 -2.35 -3.75 2.28
C GLY A 137 -3.52 -4.59 1.71
N PRO A 138 -3.65 -5.86 2.14
CA PRO A 138 -4.78 -6.71 1.80
C PRO A 138 -6.13 -6.08 2.17
N LEU A 139 -7.12 -6.20 1.28
CA LEU A 139 -8.37 -5.41 1.35
C LEU A 139 -9.39 -5.88 2.41
N THR A 140 -8.95 -6.70 3.36
CA THR A 140 -9.78 -7.35 4.39
C THR A 140 -10.59 -6.34 5.20
N ASN A 141 -9.95 -5.28 5.71
CA ASN A 141 -10.62 -4.25 6.50
C ASN A 141 -11.71 -3.53 5.69
N ALA A 142 -11.41 -3.12 4.45
CA ALA A 142 -12.37 -2.45 3.58
C ALA A 142 -13.54 -3.36 3.20
N ALA A 143 -13.27 -4.63 2.85
CA ALA A 143 -14.31 -5.59 2.55
C ALA A 143 -15.24 -5.84 3.75
N MET A 144 -14.67 -6.02 4.95
CA MET A 144 -15.46 -6.16 6.17
C MET A 144 -16.31 -4.92 6.46
N ALA A 145 -15.76 -3.72 6.26
CA ALA A 145 -16.51 -2.47 6.45
C ALA A 145 -17.70 -2.36 5.47
N LEU A 146 -17.49 -2.68 4.20
CA LEU A 146 -18.55 -2.67 3.17
C LEU A 146 -19.63 -3.73 3.42
N LEU A 147 -19.25 -4.89 3.96
CA LEU A 147 -20.20 -5.95 4.31
C LEU A 147 -21.01 -5.59 5.56
N GLN A 148 -20.38 -4.94 6.55
CA GLN A 148 -21.02 -4.56 7.81
C GLN A 148 -21.92 -3.33 7.65
N GLU A 149 -21.50 -2.35 6.84
CA GLU A 149 -22.26 -1.13 6.54
C GLU A 149 -22.40 -0.94 5.01
N PRO A 150 -23.44 -1.50 4.37
CA PRO A 150 -23.63 -1.36 2.93
C PRO A 150 -23.78 0.09 2.45
N GLY A 151 -24.28 1.00 3.30
CA GLY A 151 -24.41 2.43 3.02
C GLY A 151 -23.07 3.13 2.81
N LEU A 152 -21.97 2.52 3.24
CA LEU A 152 -20.60 3.04 3.10
C LEU A 152 -20.25 3.32 1.63
N THR A 153 -20.77 2.54 0.68
CA THR A 153 -20.57 2.74 -0.77
C THR A 153 -21.00 4.13 -1.25
N GLY A 154 -22.13 4.64 -0.74
CA GLY A 154 -22.63 5.97 -1.07
C GLY A 154 -22.06 7.11 -0.20
N ALA A 155 -21.46 6.78 0.94
CA ALA A 155 -20.87 7.75 1.86
C ALA A 155 -19.37 7.97 1.61
N LEU A 156 -18.67 7.04 0.96
CA LEU A 156 -17.27 7.22 0.59
C LEU A 156 -17.11 8.26 -0.50
N LYS A 157 -16.04 9.06 -0.41
CA LYS A 157 -15.64 9.93 -1.52
C LYS A 157 -15.08 9.11 -2.68
N ARG A 158 -14.20 8.16 -2.37
CA ARG A 158 -13.59 7.18 -3.29
C ARG A 158 -12.74 6.17 -2.52
N LEU A 159 -12.38 5.09 -3.21
CA LEU A 159 -11.34 4.16 -2.81
C LEU A 159 -10.12 4.30 -3.73
N ILE A 160 -8.93 4.26 -3.17
CA ILE A 160 -7.68 4.12 -3.93
C ILE A 160 -7.01 2.85 -3.43
N VAL A 161 -6.82 1.91 -4.35
CA VAL A 161 -6.44 0.54 -4.03
C VAL A 161 -5.14 0.23 -4.72
N LEU A 162 -4.10 -0.06 -3.93
CA LEU A 162 -2.93 -0.78 -4.43
C LEU A 162 -3.32 -2.24 -4.62
N GLY A 163 -3.13 -2.73 -5.84
CA GLY A 163 -3.19 -4.15 -6.08
C GLY A 163 -3.47 -4.54 -7.52
N GLY A 164 -3.17 -5.80 -7.80
CA GLY A 164 -3.37 -6.42 -9.09
C GLY A 164 -2.27 -6.11 -10.10
N ASN A 165 -2.34 -6.81 -11.23
CA ASN A 165 -1.38 -6.73 -12.32
C ASN A 165 -2.05 -7.15 -13.63
N PHE A 166 -1.77 -6.43 -14.73
CA PHE A 166 -2.44 -6.66 -16.02
C PHE A 166 -1.48 -6.98 -17.17
N GLN A 167 -0.36 -6.27 -17.24
CA GLN A 167 0.72 -6.47 -18.21
C GLN A 167 1.98 -6.99 -17.55
N THR A 168 2.27 -6.49 -16.34
CA THR A 168 3.39 -6.94 -15.52
C THR A 168 3.06 -8.29 -14.89
N PRO A 169 4.02 -9.23 -14.79
CA PRO A 169 3.83 -10.46 -14.02
C PRO A 169 3.45 -10.16 -12.56
N GLY A 170 2.79 -11.10 -11.89
CA GLY A 170 2.56 -10.98 -10.46
C GLY A 170 3.86 -11.12 -9.67
N ASN A 171 3.92 -10.50 -8.49
CA ASN A 171 5.12 -10.49 -7.63
C ASN A 171 5.13 -11.63 -6.59
N ILE A 172 3.97 -12.20 -6.25
CA ILE A 172 3.88 -13.37 -5.35
C ILE A 172 3.64 -14.68 -6.11
N THR A 173 2.82 -14.65 -7.16
CA THR A 173 2.66 -15.76 -8.11
C THR A 173 2.76 -15.21 -9.52
N PRO A 174 2.95 -16.04 -10.56
CA PRO A 174 3.04 -15.54 -11.93
C PRO A 174 1.82 -14.70 -12.39
N LEU A 175 0.65 -14.86 -11.78
CA LEU A 175 -0.61 -14.23 -12.18
C LEU A 175 -1.22 -13.27 -11.15
N SER A 176 -0.65 -13.16 -9.95
CA SER A 176 -1.27 -12.42 -8.86
C SER A 176 -0.26 -11.54 -8.15
N GLU A 177 -0.66 -10.31 -7.92
CA GLU A 177 -0.07 -9.35 -6.98
C GLU A 177 -0.40 -9.74 -5.53
N TYR A 178 0.50 -9.41 -4.61
CA TYR A 178 0.47 -9.82 -3.19
C TYR A 178 -0.83 -9.46 -2.45
N ASN A 179 -1.24 -8.21 -2.43
CA ASN A 179 -2.42 -7.74 -1.68
C ASN A 179 -3.69 -8.43 -2.14
N ILE A 180 -3.85 -8.61 -3.46
CA ILE A 180 -4.98 -9.38 -4.01
C ILE A 180 -4.86 -10.87 -3.66
N TRP A 181 -3.66 -11.45 -3.73
CA TRP A 181 -3.45 -12.86 -3.41
C TRP A 181 -3.66 -13.18 -1.92
N ALA A 182 -3.36 -12.23 -1.05
CA ALA A 182 -3.46 -12.36 0.40
C ALA A 182 -4.92 -12.53 0.86
N ASP A 183 -5.86 -11.79 0.28
CA ASP A 183 -7.30 -11.99 0.50
C ASP A 183 -8.11 -11.74 -0.78
N PRO A 184 -8.14 -12.72 -1.72
CA PRO A 184 -8.81 -12.53 -3.00
C PRO A 184 -10.32 -12.40 -2.86
N GLU A 185 -10.92 -12.99 -1.82
CA GLU A 185 -12.33 -12.81 -1.49
C GLU A 185 -12.63 -11.36 -1.09
N ALA A 186 -11.84 -10.78 -0.19
CA ALA A 186 -11.97 -9.37 0.18
C ALA A 186 -11.76 -8.46 -1.04
N SER A 187 -10.74 -8.74 -1.85
CA SER A 187 -10.48 -7.96 -3.06
C SER A 187 -11.63 -8.02 -4.05
N ARG A 188 -12.26 -9.19 -4.21
CA ARG A 188 -13.46 -9.34 -5.04
C ARG A 188 -14.61 -8.47 -4.54
N ILE A 189 -14.87 -8.47 -3.23
CA ILE A 189 -15.91 -7.64 -2.60
C ILE A 189 -15.65 -6.16 -2.89
N VAL A 190 -14.43 -5.68 -2.66
CA VAL A 190 -14.07 -4.26 -2.84
C VAL A 190 -14.14 -3.83 -4.30
N LEU A 191 -13.60 -4.63 -5.23
CA LEU A 191 -13.61 -4.28 -6.66
C LEU A 191 -15.03 -4.32 -7.26
N ASN A 192 -15.94 -5.14 -6.73
CA ASN A 192 -17.34 -5.21 -7.15
C ASN A 192 -18.26 -4.21 -6.42
N ALA A 193 -17.78 -3.48 -5.41
CA ALA A 193 -18.59 -2.48 -4.71
C ALA A 193 -18.96 -1.31 -5.63
N ASP A 194 -20.12 -0.67 -5.44
CA ASP A 194 -20.54 0.48 -6.26
C ASP A 194 -20.02 1.81 -5.68
N VAL A 195 -18.71 2.02 -5.78
CA VAL A 195 -18.00 3.23 -5.30
C VAL A 195 -16.87 3.58 -6.26
N GLU A 196 -16.61 4.85 -6.53
CA GLU A 196 -15.50 5.26 -7.40
C GLU A 196 -14.17 4.70 -6.88
N LYS A 197 -13.42 4.05 -7.79
CA LYS A 197 -12.15 3.39 -7.49
C LYS A 197 -11.04 3.85 -8.43
N ILE A 198 -9.87 4.10 -7.86
CA ILE A 198 -8.60 4.13 -8.59
C ILE A 198 -7.83 2.88 -8.18
N LEU A 199 -7.54 2.02 -9.16
CA LEU A 199 -6.71 0.83 -8.98
C LEU A 199 -5.29 1.15 -9.43
N VAL A 200 -4.33 0.90 -8.56
CA VAL A 200 -2.89 1.10 -8.75
C VAL A 200 -2.27 -0.29 -8.86
N PRO A 201 -2.09 -0.84 -10.06
CA PRO A 201 -1.49 -2.16 -10.23
C PRO A 201 0.04 -2.10 -10.32
N LEU A 202 0.68 -3.27 -10.24
CA LEU A 202 2.13 -3.43 -10.44
C LEU A 202 2.61 -2.84 -11.77
N ASP A 203 1.74 -2.76 -12.78
CA ASP A 203 2.03 -2.14 -14.09
C ASP A 203 2.60 -0.72 -14.01
N ILE A 204 2.27 0.03 -12.95
CA ILE A 204 2.74 1.41 -12.74
C ILE A 204 3.66 1.57 -11.53
N CYS A 205 4.07 0.46 -10.90
CA CYS A 205 4.90 0.45 -9.71
C CYS A 205 6.17 -0.39 -9.90
N GLU A 206 6.02 -1.65 -10.32
CA GLU A 206 7.08 -2.65 -10.42
C GLU A 206 7.44 -3.00 -11.88
N ASP A 207 7.59 -1.98 -12.73
CA ASP A 207 8.01 -2.15 -14.12
C ASP A 207 9.09 -1.13 -14.51
N ASN A 208 10.13 -1.57 -15.21
CA ASN A 208 11.24 -0.68 -15.61
C ASN A 208 10.82 0.43 -16.61
N ARG A 209 9.61 0.36 -17.19
CA ARG A 209 8.99 1.47 -17.95
C ARG A 209 8.67 2.68 -17.06
N VAL A 210 8.54 2.49 -15.74
CA VAL A 210 8.35 3.53 -14.73
C VAL A 210 9.53 3.60 -13.76
N ALA A 211 10.74 3.19 -14.18
CA ALA A 211 11.93 3.16 -13.33
C ALA A 211 12.26 4.52 -12.67
N ASP A 212 11.79 5.63 -13.24
CA ASP A 212 11.97 6.98 -12.71
C ASP A 212 11.08 7.31 -11.50
N SER A 213 10.19 6.40 -11.09
CA SER A 213 9.46 6.46 -9.82
C SER A 213 10.13 5.69 -8.68
N MET A 214 11.11 4.84 -8.98
CA MET A 214 11.71 3.92 -7.99
C MET A 214 12.78 4.62 -7.16
N LEU A 215 12.82 4.32 -5.86
CA LEU A 215 13.83 4.85 -4.95
C LEU A 215 15.18 4.18 -5.24
N THR A 216 16.20 4.98 -5.50
CA THR A 216 17.58 4.49 -5.68
C THR A 216 18.50 4.93 -4.54
N ARG A 217 19.73 4.40 -4.53
CA ARG A 217 20.77 4.84 -3.59
C ARG A 217 21.20 6.29 -3.87
N ASP A 218 21.13 6.72 -5.13
CA ASP A 218 21.44 8.11 -5.52
C ASP A 218 20.34 9.05 -4.99
N ASP A 219 19.08 8.63 -5.02
CA ASP A 219 17.98 9.40 -4.41
C ASP A 219 18.13 9.51 -2.89
N ILE A 220 18.56 8.45 -2.22
CA ILE A 220 18.88 8.49 -0.78
C ILE A 220 20.01 9.49 -0.53
N ALA A 221 21.07 9.48 -1.33
CA ALA A 221 22.18 10.42 -1.20
C ALA A 221 21.73 11.88 -1.44
N ASP A 222 20.87 12.11 -2.44
CA ASP A 222 20.26 13.42 -2.70
C ASP A 222 19.43 13.90 -1.50
N MET A 223 18.63 13.02 -0.91
CA MET A 223 17.82 13.32 0.29
C MET A 223 18.71 13.70 1.47
N GLN A 224 19.78 12.95 1.74
CA GLN A 224 20.74 13.26 2.81
C GLN A 224 21.46 14.59 2.57
N ALA A 225 21.80 14.91 1.32
CA ALA A 225 22.43 16.18 0.96
C ALA A 225 21.48 17.37 1.16
N ALA A 226 20.20 17.21 0.81
CA ALA A 226 19.19 18.26 0.90
C ALA A 226 18.67 18.50 2.33
N ALA A 227 18.57 17.45 3.15
CA ALA A 227 17.95 17.48 4.47
C ALA A 227 18.91 16.97 5.56
N LYS A 228 19.90 17.79 5.93
CA LYS A 228 20.85 17.48 7.01
C LYS A 228 20.16 17.43 8.38
N ASN A 229 20.61 16.51 9.24
CA ASN A 229 20.09 16.28 10.59
C ASN A 229 18.59 15.93 10.61
N ASN A 230 18.11 15.16 9.64
CA ASN A 230 16.71 14.77 9.54
C ASN A 230 16.59 13.28 9.87
N ALA A 231 16.03 12.98 11.05
CA ALA A 231 15.96 11.61 11.58
C ALA A 231 15.17 10.65 10.67
N VAL A 232 14.19 11.17 9.92
CA VAL A 232 13.43 10.37 8.95
C VAL A 232 14.31 10.01 7.75
N VAL A 233 15.05 10.96 7.20
CA VAL A 233 16.00 10.71 6.09
C VAL A 233 17.13 9.77 6.55
N ASP A 234 17.64 9.93 7.77
CA ASP A 234 18.66 9.05 8.33
C ASP A 234 18.15 7.62 8.49
N MET A 235 16.90 7.43 8.95
CA MET A 235 16.26 6.12 9.01
C MET A 235 16.12 5.50 7.61
N ILE A 236 15.69 6.28 6.62
CA ILE A 236 15.56 5.81 5.23
C ILE A 236 16.93 5.35 4.69
N ALA A 237 17.96 6.16 4.92
CA ALA A 237 19.32 5.85 4.49
C ALA A 237 19.92 4.61 5.17
N ASP A 238 19.53 4.33 6.41
CA ASP A 238 19.98 3.13 7.13
C ASP A 238 19.24 1.85 6.70
N SER A 239 17.93 1.97 6.43
CA SER A 239 17.02 0.82 6.30
C SER A 239 16.73 0.41 4.85
N PHE A 240 16.57 1.37 3.92
CA PHE A 240 16.15 1.07 2.55
C PHE A 240 17.22 0.52 1.59
N PRO A 241 18.55 0.62 1.84
CA PRO A 241 19.53 0.01 0.94
C PRO A 241 19.39 -1.51 0.77
N ILE A 242 18.86 -2.25 1.76
CA ILE A 242 18.61 -3.70 1.59
C ILE A 242 17.39 -3.94 0.69
N TYR A 243 16.34 -3.13 0.80
CA TYR A 243 15.17 -3.20 -0.07
C TYR A 243 15.57 -2.90 -1.52
N ILE A 244 16.33 -1.82 -1.77
CA ILE A 244 16.83 -1.50 -3.11
C ILE A 244 17.62 -2.68 -3.70
N ASP A 245 18.53 -3.27 -2.94
CA ASP A 245 19.37 -4.34 -3.45
C ASP A 245 18.58 -5.64 -3.73
N ILE A 246 17.57 -5.97 -2.92
CA ILE A 246 16.71 -7.15 -3.14
C ILE A 246 15.92 -7.00 -4.43
N TRP A 247 15.25 -5.87 -4.66
CA TRP A 247 14.42 -5.69 -5.85
C TRP A 247 15.26 -5.62 -7.13
N ARG A 248 16.47 -5.06 -7.04
CA ARG A 248 17.42 -5.09 -8.15
C ARG A 248 17.92 -6.49 -8.50
N GLU A 249 18.24 -7.32 -7.51
CA GLU A 249 18.83 -8.66 -7.73
C GLU A 249 17.78 -9.73 -8.02
N PHE A 250 16.59 -9.62 -7.44
CA PHE A 250 15.56 -10.65 -7.54
C PHE A 250 14.52 -10.37 -8.63
N PHE A 251 14.11 -9.12 -8.78
CA PHE A 251 13.06 -8.70 -9.72
C PHE A 251 13.62 -7.95 -10.95
N ASP A 252 14.95 -7.80 -11.05
CA ASP A 252 15.62 -7.08 -12.14
C ASP A 252 15.12 -5.63 -12.34
N LEU A 253 14.69 -4.99 -11.24
CA LEU A 253 14.24 -3.59 -11.26
C LEU A 253 15.42 -2.61 -11.13
N VAL A 254 15.20 -1.35 -11.50
CA VAL A 254 16.23 -0.29 -11.36
C VAL A 254 16.44 0.14 -9.91
N GLY A 255 15.38 0.16 -9.11
CA GLY A 255 15.39 0.59 -7.72
C GLY A 255 14.34 -0.13 -6.88
N PHE A 256 14.08 0.40 -5.69
CA PHE A 256 12.99 -0.05 -4.85
C PHE A 256 11.68 0.62 -5.31
N PRO A 257 10.68 -0.14 -5.76
CA PRO A 257 9.40 0.42 -6.17
C PRO A 257 8.66 0.96 -4.92
N MET A 258 7.90 2.04 -5.08
CA MET A 258 7.26 2.77 -3.98
C MET A 258 5.74 2.75 -4.16
N ASP A 259 5.21 1.55 -4.32
CA ASP A 259 3.83 1.20 -4.65
C ASP A 259 2.85 1.92 -3.71
N ASP A 260 3.11 1.87 -2.42
CA ASP A 260 2.26 2.44 -1.39
C ASP A 260 2.25 3.97 -1.44
N VAL A 261 3.44 4.56 -1.65
CA VAL A 261 3.61 6.01 -1.74
C VAL A 261 2.96 6.58 -3.00
N ILE A 262 3.08 5.86 -4.13
CA ILE A 262 2.38 6.18 -5.38
C ILE A 262 0.87 6.20 -5.13
N THR A 263 0.37 5.17 -4.45
CA THR A 263 -1.06 5.03 -4.10
C THR A 263 -1.54 6.19 -3.24
N VAL A 264 -0.78 6.58 -2.21
CA VAL A 264 -1.07 7.77 -1.38
C VAL A 264 -1.03 9.07 -2.21
N ALA A 265 -0.05 9.22 -3.11
CA ALA A 265 0.10 10.44 -3.92
C ALA A 265 -1.12 10.67 -4.84
N LEU A 266 -1.69 9.59 -5.39
CA LEU A 266 -2.87 9.65 -6.25
C LEU A 266 -4.14 10.12 -5.52
N ALA A 267 -4.16 10.14 -4.17
CA ALA A 267 -5.25 10.71 -3.41
C ALA A 267 -5.42 12.22 -3.66
N PHE A 268 -4.32 12.96 -3.78
CA PHE A 268 -4.37 14.42 -3.95
C PHE A 268 -3.87 14.89 -5.33
N ASP A 269 -3.10 14.09 -6.06
CA ASP A 269 -2.58 14.41 -7.40
C ASP A 269 -2.83 13.25 -8.38
N PRO A 270 -4.10 12.95 -8.72
CA PRO A 270 -4.43 11.89 -9.67
C PRO A 270 -3.84 12.14 -11.08
N GLY A 271 -3.44 13.38 -11.39
CA GLY A 271 -2.77 13.72 -12.64
C GLY A 271 -1.33 13.21 -12.73
N LEU A 272 -0.82 12.50 -11.71
CA LEU A 272 0.44 11.74 -11.81
C LEU A 272 0.29 10.51 -12.70
N ALA A 273 -0.91 9.93 -12.78
CA ALA A 273 -1.15 8.71 -13.53
C ALA A 273 -2.02 8.95 -14.77
N THR A 274 -1.74 8.18 -15.81
CA THR A 274 -2.71 7.92 -16.87
C THR A 274 -3.62 6.78 -16.43
N MET A 275 -4.91 6.85 -16.78
CA MET A 275 -5.89 5.86 -16.34
C MET A 275 -6.86 5.51 -17.45
N THR A 276 -7.45 4.31 -17.38
CA THR A 276 -8.56 3.92 -18.25
C THR A 276 -9.82 4.75 -18.00
N GLU A 277 -10.80 4.62 -18.88
CA GLU A 277 -12.20 4.83 -18.52
C GLU A 277 -12.60 3.92 -17.33
N PRO A 278 -13.70 4.23 -16.61
CA PRO A 278 -14.20 3.33 -15.57
C PRO A 278 -14.60 1.98 -16.18
N LEU A 279 -14.00 0.91 -15.66
CA LEU A 279 -14.21 -0.47 -16.07
C LEU A 279 -14.82 -1.25 -14.93
N PHE A 280 -15.42 -2.38 -15.29
CA PHE A 280 -15.67 -3.45 -14.33
C PHE A 280 -14.37 -4.23 -14.13
N ALA A 281 -14.00 -4.47 -12.87
CA ALA A 281 -12.87 -5.29 -12.49
C ALA A 281 -13.34 -6.39 -11.51
N ASP A 282 -12.78 -7.59 -11.63
CA ASP A 282 -13.10 -8.74 -10.79
C ASP A 282 -11.82 -9.49 -10.39
N VAL A 283 -11.94 -10.42 -9.45
CA VAL A 283 -10.85 -11.29 -9.00
C VAL A 283 -11.23 -12.75 -9.22
N VAL A 284 -10.32 -13.52 -9.81
CA VAL A 284 -10.47 -14.97 -9.95
C VAL A 284 -10.29 -15.62 -8.58
N LEU A 285 -11.33 -16.32 -8.10
CA LEU A 285 -11.28 -17.04 -6.81
C LEU A 285 -10.94 -18.53 -6.98
N ASP A 286 -11.20 -19.08 -8.15
CA ASP A 286 -11.05 -20.51 -8.45
C ASP A 286 -9.76 -20.83 -9.21
N GLY A 287 -9.28 -22.06 -9.06
CA GLY A 287 -8.13 -22.57 -9.81
C GLY A 287 -6.79 -22.24 -9.17
N ARG A 288 -5.92 -23.26 -9.05
CA ARG A 288 -4.66 -23.16 -8.27
C ARG A 288 -3.73 -22.04 -8.75
N LEU A 289 -3.56 -21.88 -10.06
CA LEU A 289 -2.60 -20.91 -10.62
C LEU A 289 -3.18 -19.51 -10.78
N ALA A 290 -4.48 -19.40 -11.06
CA ALA A 290 -5.14 -18.14 -11.40
C ALA A 290 -5.84 -17.48 -10.20
N ARG A 291 -5.93 -18.15 -9.05
CA ARG A 291 -6.51 -17.57 -7.83
C ARG A 291 -5.76 -16.29 -7.44
N GLY A 292 -6.50 -15.20 -7.26
CA GLY A 292 -5.98 -13.85 -7.02
C GLY A 292 -5.68 -13.05 -8.29
N GLN A 293 -5.86 -13.63 -9.49
CA GLN A 293 -5.68 -12.87 -10.72
C GLN A 293 -6.76 -11.78 -10.83
N THR A 294 -6.32 -10.55 -11.06
CA THR A 294 -7.21 -9.40 -11.33
C THR A 294 -7.59 -9.38 -12.81
N VAL A 295 -8.88 -9.18 -13.07
CA VAL A 295 -9.44 -9.21 -14.43
C VAL A 295 -10.17 -7.90 -14.70
N ALA A 296 -9.75 -7.18 -15.75
CA ALA A 296 -10.41 -5.97 -16.22
C ALA A 296 -11.25 -6.26 -17.47
N TYR A 297 -12.52 -5.87 -17.44
CA TYR A 297 -13.45 -6.12 -18.55
C TYR A 297 -13.29 -5.03 -19.62
N ARG A 298 -12.30 -5.20 -20.49
CA ARG A 298 -12.02 -4.32 -21.64
C ARG A 298 -12.66 -4.84 -22.94
N GLY A 299 -12.89 -3.95 -23.90
CA GLY A 299 -13.37 -4.31 -25.24
C GLY A 299 -14.87 -4.66 -25.30
N ARG A 300 -15.23 -5.56 -26.22
CA ARG A 300 -16.62 -6.04 -26.42
C ARG A 300 -16.69 -7.53 -26.13
N GLN A 301 -17.54 -7.95 -25.19
CA GLN A 301 -17.80 -9.35 -24.88
C GLN A 301 -19.07 -9.85 -25.58
N LEU A 302 -19.05 -11.08 -26.10
CA LEU A 302 -20.24 -11.75 -26.64
C LEU A 302 -21.16 -12.26 -25.51
N LEU A 303 -20.57 -12.70 -24.41
CA LEU A 303 -21.33 -13.12 -23.24
C LEU A 303 -21.72 -11.88 -22.42
N PRO A 304 -23.01 -11.73 -22.07
CA PRO A 304 -23.44 -10.69 -21.14
C PRO A 304 -22.84 -11.01 -19.77
N GLY A 305 -22.22 -10.03 -19.15
CA GLY A 305 -21.61 -10.18 -17.84
C GLY A 305 -21.00 -8.88 -17.35
N GLY A 306 -20.55 -8.91 -16.10
CA GLY A 306 -19.87 -7.82 -15.43
C GLY A 306 -20.64 -7.27 -14.23
N GLY A 307 -20.00 -6.36 -13.52
CA GLY A 307 -20.56 -5.60 -12.40
C GLY A 307 -20.44 -4.09 -12.64
N PRO A 308 -20.44 -3.28 -11.57
CA PRO A 308 -20.39 -1.82 -11.69
C PRO A 308 -19.11 -1.36 -12.39
N LYS A 309 -19.25 -0.41 -13.33
CA LYS A 309 -18.12 0.19 -14.04
C LYS A 309 -17.58 1.38 -13.26
N THR A 310 -16.96 1.09 -12.14
CA THR A 310 -16.51 2.10 -11.16
C THR A 310 -14.99 2.23 -11.04
N THR A 311 -14.23 1.34 -11.68
CA THR A 311 -12.79 1.21 -11.45
C THR A 311 -11.99 1.80 -12.60
N ARG A 312 -11.24 2.87 -12.32
CA ARG A 312 -10.20 3.39 -13.21
C ARG A 312 -8.88 2.69 -12.88
N ILE A 313 -8.25 2.09 -13.88
CA ILE A 313 -6.99 1.35 -13.69
C ILE A 313 -5.86 2.23 -14.19
N CYS A 314 -4.84 2.44 -13.35
CA CYS A 314 -3.66 3.20 -13.75
C CYS A 314 -2.85 2.43 -14.81
N THR A 315 -2.38 3.14 -15.84
CA THR A 315 -1.69 2.56 -17.00
C THR A 315 -0.31 3.17 -17.28
N GLY A 316 0.04 4.22 -16.55
CA GLY A 316 1.36 4.85 -16.62
C GLY A 316 1.47 5.93 -15.56
N LEU A 317 2.71 6.31 -15.24
CA LEU A 317 3.04 7.23 -14.15
C LEU A 317 4.07 8.27 -14.62
N ASP A 318 3.89 9.53 -14.20
CA ASP A 318 4.91 10.57 -14.27
C ASP A 318 5.89 10.38 -13.09
N GLY A 319 6.79 9.40 -13.24
CA GLY A 319 7.66 8.92 -12.17
C GLY A 319 8.60 9.99 -11.65
N ARG A 320 9.22 10.79 -12.53
CA ARG A 320 10.08 11.92 -12.12
C ARG A 320 9.32 12.93 -11.26
N ARG A 321 8.13 13.36 -11.66
CA ARG A 321 7.35 14.33 -10.89
C ARG A 321 6.95 13.77 -9.53
N PHE A 322 6.59 12.48 -9.51
CA PHE A 322 6.28 11.75 -8.29
C PHE A 322 7.49 11.70 -7.34
N LEU A 323 8.64 11.20 -7.80
CA LEU A 323 9.85 11.00 -6.99
C LEU A 323 10.40 12.34 -6.45
N ASP A 324 10.41 13.39 -7.28
CA ASP A 324 10.76 14.74 -6.83
C ASP A 324 9.78 15.26 -5.75
N GLY A 325 8.49 14.98 -5.93
CA GLY A 325 7.45 15.31 -4.96
C GLY A 325 7.62 14.58 -3.63
N PHE A 326 7.98 13.31 -3.68
CA PHE A 326 8.31 12.49 -2.52
C PHE A 326 9.51 13.07 -1.76
N LYS A 327 10.67 13.25 -2.44
CA LYS A 327 11.90 13.79 -1.84
C LYS A 327 11.66 15.14 -1.17
N LYS A 328 10.94 16.07 -1.84
CA LYS A 328 10.57 17.39 -1.29
C LYS A 328 9.64 17.29 -0.08
N THR A 329 8.78 16.28 -0.03
CA THR A 329 7.84 16.10 1.07
C THR A 329 8.54 15.54 2.31
N ILE A 330 9.38 14.50 2.15
CA ILE A 330 10.15 13.94 3.26
C ILE A 330 11.12 14.97 3.87
N ALA A 331 11.71 15.84 3.03
CA ALA A 331 12.58 16.91 3.49
C ALA A 331 11.90 17.95 4.42
N ARG A 332 10.57 17.91 4.57
CA ARG A 332 9.82 18.80 5.47
C ARG A 332 9.93 18.41 6.94
N TYR A 333 10.26 17.17 7.27
CA TYR A 333 10.47 16.79 8.66
C TYR A 333 11.56 17.66 9.27
N GLU A 334 11.31 18.12 10.51
CA GLU A 334 12.19 19.06 11.18
C GLU A 334 13.60 18.48 11.33
N ARG A 335 14.59 19.37 11.28
CA ARG A 335 15.96 19.00 11.61
C ARG A 335 16.01 18.77 13.12
N ALA A 336 16.48 17.61 13.56
CA ALA A 336 16.78 17.38 14.97
C ALA A 336 17.68 18.54 15.45
N ALA A 337 17.23 19.20 16.53
CA ALA A 337 17.91 20.35 17.12
C ALA A 337 19.30 19.98 17.66
#